data_AF-A0AAI9L5J1-F1
#
_entry.id   AF-A0AAI9L5J1-F1
#
_cell.length_a   1.000
_cell.length_b   1.000
_cell.length_c   1.000
_cell.angle_alpha   90.00
_cell.angle_beta   90.00
_cell.angle_gamma   90.00
#
_symmetry.space_group_name_H-M   'P 1'
#
loop_
_entity.id
_entity.type
_entity.pdbx_description
1 polymer ?
#
loop_
_entity_poly.entity_id
_entity_poly.type
_entity_poly.pdbx_seq_one_letter_code
_entity_poly.pdbx_strand_id
1 'polypeptide(L)'
;MNASKVVRSLLVSSVFIFTSTVAHAGYLDFSSNWNAVSTVDMSKRSAENVVKQCSTVSAYANMPGTTTGAMVVAGPHTTATDKNMHLTVRLYKNNKHEKSCHVYINTKQQYTSCNCEYTS
;
A
#
# COMPACT_ATOMS: atom_id res chain seq x y z
N MET A 1 -27.31 33.81 41.37
CA MET A 1 -27.01 33.55 39.94
C MET A 1 -25.92 34.51 39.50
N ASN A 2 -24.68 34.05 39.34
CA ASN A 2 -23.72 34.68 38.43
C ASN A 2 -22.56 33.74 38.13
N ALA A 3 -22.19 33.70 36.86
CA ALA A 3 -21.35 32.73 36.21
C ALA A 3 -19.90 32.72 36.73
N SER A 4 -19.35 31.54 37.01
CA SER A 4 -17.91 31.39 37.19
C SER A 4 -17.40 30.10 36.54
N LYS A 5 -16.85 30.29 35.33
CA LYS A 5 -15.65 29.67 34.79
C LYS A 5 -15.61 28.14 34.71
N VAL A 6 -16.20 27.68 33.60
CA VAL A 6 -15.67 26.66 32.68
C VAL A 6 -14.15 26.46 32.82
N VAL A 7 -13.72 25.31 33.34
CA VAL A 7 -12.37 24.77 33.10
C VAL A 7 -12.52 23.63 32.10
N ARG A 8 -12.37 23.97 30.82
CA ARG A 8 -12.28 23.01 29.73
C ARG A 8 -10.97 22.24 29.87
N SER A 9 -11.11 20.96 30.19
CA SER A 9 -10.08 19.94 29.98
C SER A 9 -9.70 19.94 28.49
N LEU A 10 -8.59 20.59 28.15
CA LEU A 10 -7.99 20.49 26.82
C LEU A 10 -7.00 19.33 26.87
N LEU A 11 -7.55 18.17 26.51
CA LEU A 11 -6.83 16.97 26.15
C LEU A 11 -5.69 17.32 25.18
N VAL A 12 -4.50 16.91 25.59
CA VAL A 12 -3.30 16.64 24.81
C VAL A 12 -3.59 16.55 23.31
N SER A 13 -3.25 17.61 22.56
CA SER A 13 -3.09 17.49 21.11
C SER A 13 -1.84 16.66 20.86
N SER A 14 -2.02 15.35 20.84
CA SER A 14 -1.07 14.41 20.24
C SER A 14 -0.94 14.80 18.78
N VAL A 15 0.10 15.58 18.48
CA VAL A 15 0.58 15.80 17.13
C VAL A 15 1.00 14.42 16.61
N PHE A 16 0.08 13.72 15.95
CA PHE A 16 0.43 12.62 15.08
C PHE A 16 1.16 13.23 13.90
N ILE A 17 2.47 13.40 14.06
CA ILE A 17 3.36 13.63 12.93
C ILE A 17 3.24 12.36 12.09
N PHE A 18 2.44 12.43 11.02
CA PHE A 18 2.46 11.48 9.92
C PHE A 18 3.81 11.63 9.22
N THR A 19 4.88 11.15 9.86
CA THR A 19 6.07 10.76 9.12
C THR A 19 5.66 9.51 8.36
N SER A 20 5.10 9.69 7.17
CA SER A 20 5.07 8.65 6.15
C SER A 20 6.49 8.10 6.06
N THR A 21 6.70 6.90 6.60
CA THR A 21 7.98 6.21 6.56
C THR A 21 8.37 6.15 5.10
N VAL A 22 9.43 6.89 4.76
CA VAL A 22 10.07 6.80 3.44
C VAL A 22 10.26 5.33 3.12
N ALA A 23 9.78 4.89 1.95
CA ALA A 23 10.03 3.54 1.47
C ALA A 23 11.56 3.38 1.42
N HIS A 24 12.10 2.51 2.28
CA HIS A 24 13.53 2.27 2.27
C HIS A 24 13.87 1.47 1.02
N ALA A 25 14.95 1.84 0.34
CA ALA A 25 15.69 1.04 -0.65
C ALA A 25 15.37 -0.46 -0.58
N GLY A 26 14.92 -1.05 -1.68
CA GLY A 26 14.90 -2.52 -1.79
C GLY A 26 13.94 -3.21 -0.81
N TYR A 27 12.85 -2.54 -0.42
CA TYR A 27 11.80 -3.15 0.38
C TYR A 27 10.46 -3.20 -0.36
N LEU A 28 9.70 -4.26 -0.04
CA LEU A 28 8.28 -4.33 -0.33
C LEU A 28 7.54 -3.92 0.95
N ASP A 29 6.99 -2.71 0.93
CA ASP A 29 6.25 -2.15 2.07
C ASP A 29 4.74 -2.32 1.91
N PHE A 30 4.01 -2.07 3.00
CA PHE A 30 2.56 -2.04 3.02
C PHE A 30 2.09 -0.67 3.50
N SER A 31 1.20 -0.04 2.74
CA SER A 31 0.52 1.17 3.20
C SER A 31 -0.23 0.91 4.51
N SER A 32 -0.33 1.92 5.37
CA SER A 32 -1.17 1.88 6.57
C SER A 32 -2.62 1.52 6.26
N ASN A 33 -3.10 1.88 5.07
CA ASN A 33 -4.48 1.66 4.61
C ASN A 33 -4.62 0.47 3.64
N TRP A 34 -3.61 -0.40 3.53
CA TRP A 34 -3.62 -1.45 2.50
C TRP A 34 -4.87 -2.35 2.56
N ASN A 35 -5.38 -2.66 3.75
CA ASN A 35 -6.55 -3.53 3.90
C ASN A 35 -7.90 -2.78 3.85
N ALA A 36 -7.90 -1.45 3.73
CA ALA A 36 -9.13 -0.64 3.88
C ALA A 36 -10.17 -0.90 2.77
N VAL A 37 -9.72 -1.33 1.59
CA VAL A 37 -10.57 -1.61 0.42
C VAL A 37 -10.65 -3.11 0.11
N SER A 38 -10.11 -3.96 0.97
CA SER A 38 -10.05 -5.40 0.70
C SER A 38 -11.43 -6.03 0.77
N THR A 39 -11.70 -6.92 -0.17
CA THR A 39 -12.92 -7.75 -0.22
C THR A 39 -12.67 -9.19 0.27
N VAL A 40 -11.40 -9.55 0.44
CA VAL A 40 -10.98 -10.87 0.91
C VAL A 40 -9.90 -10.71 1.97
N ASP A 41 -10.00 -11.46 3.06
CA ASP A 41 -8.95 -11.48 4.06
C ASP A 41 -7.70 -12.19 3.52
N MET A 42 -6.58 -11.49 3.56
CA MET A 42 -5.27 -11.98 3.14
C MET A 42 -4.25 -11.43 4.12
N SER A 43 -3.28 -12.23 4.54
CA SER A 43 -2.20 -11.75 5.40
C SER A 43 -1.15 -10.97 4.60
N LYS A 44 -0.44 -10.03 5.23
CA LYS A 44 0.69 -9.31 4.59
C LYS A 44 1.74 -10.27 4.03
N ARG A 45 2.04 -11.36 4.74
CA ARG A 45 2.98 -12.38 4.28
C ARG A 45 2.50 -13.09 3.01
N SER A 46 1.22 -13.43 2.93
CA SER A 46 0.64 -14.04 1.72
C SER A 46 0.65 -13.05 0.56
N ALA A 47 0.24 -11.81 0.81
CA ALA A 47 0.27 -10.74 -0.17
C ALA A 47 1.70 -10.53 -0.71
N GLU A 48 2.71 -10.45 0.16
CA GLU A 48 4.12 -10.34 -0.21
C GLU A 48 4.56 -11.49 -1.14
N ASN A 49 4.23 -12.74 -0.80
CA ASN A 49 4.57 -13.91 -1.62
C ASN A 49 3.89 -13.87 -2.99
N VAL A 50 2.69 -13.32 -3.09
CA VAL A 50 1.95 -13.17 -4.35
C VAL A 50 2.53 -12.03 -5.18
N VAL A 51 2.68 -10.83 -4.61
CA VAL A 51 3.14 -9.65 -5.36
C VAL A 51 4.58 -9.78 -5.85
N LYS A 52 5.44 -10.51 -5.13
CA LYS A 52 6.82 -10.81 -5.56
C LYS A 52 6.88 -11.75 -6.78
N GLN A 53 5.81 -12.47 -7.12
CA GLN A 53 5.75 -13.24 -8.37
C GLN A 53 5.58 -12.35 -9.61
N CYS A 54 5.13 -11.10 -9.44
CA CYS A 54 5.20 -10.11 -10.50
C CYS A 54 6.66 -9.66 -10.70
N SER A 55 7.23 -9.95 -11.87
CA SER A 55 8.64 -9.64 -12.18
C SER A 55 8.98 -8.16 -12.04
N THR A 56 8.08 -7.26 -12.45
CA THR A 56 8.28 -5.81 -12.31
C THR A 56 8.29 -5.36 -10.86
N VAL A 57 7.34 -5.85 -10.04
CA VAL A 57 7.32 -5.57 -8.60
C VAL A 57 8.60 -6.06 -7.93
N SER A 58 9.00 -7.30 -8.23
CA SER A 58 10.23 -7.89 -7.71
C SER A 58 11.47 -7.10 -8.13
N ALA A 59 11.55 -6.62 -9.38
CA ALA A 59 12.65 -5.81 -9.85
C ALA A 59 12.78 -4.48 -9.07
N TYR A 60 11.66 -3.78 -8.81
CA TYR A 60 11.67 -2.55 -8.02
C TYR A 60 11.98 -2.82 -6.55
N ALA A 61 11.44 -3.91 -5.98
CA ALA A 61 11.71 -4.33 -4.61
C ALA A 61 13.16 -4.78 -4.39
N ASN A 62 13.92 -5.09 -5.45
CA ASN A 62 15.34 -5.48 -5.35
C ASN A 62 16.30 -4.45 -5.97
N MET A 63 15.79 -3.32 -6.46
CA MET A 63 16.62 -2.33 -7.14
C MET A 63 17.53 -1.61 -6.12
N PRO A 64 18.83 -1.45 -6.42
CA PRO A 64 19.73 -0.72 -5.54
C PRO A 64 19.39 0.77 -5.51
N GLY A 65 19.55 1.40 -4.34
CA GLY A 65 19.35 2.84 -4.13
C GLY A 65 18.27 3.14 -3.10
N THR A 66 18.56 4.07 -2.19
CA THR A 66 17.80 4.35 -0.93
C THR A 66 16.34 4.74 -1.08
N THR A 67 15.89 4.96 -2.31
CA THR A 67 14.64 5.66 -2.64
C THR A 67 13.82 4.94 -3.73
N THR A 68 14.16 3.68 -4.03
CA THR A 68 13.44 2.82 -4.96
C THR A 68 12.87 1.62 -4.23
N GLY A 69 11.61 1.27 -4.52
CA GLY A 69 10.93 0.17 -3.86
C GLY A 69 9.52 -0.07 -4.38
N ALA A 70 8.81 -0.99 -3.74
CA ALA A 70 7.42 -1.31 -4.04
C ALA A 70 6.58 -1.20 -2.77
N MET A 71 5.35 -0.70 -2.88
CA MET A 71 4.42 -0.60 -1.76
C MET A 71 3.06 -1.16 -2.13
N VAL A 72 2.58 -2.15 -1.39
CA VAL A 72 1.21 -2.66 -1.51
C VAL A 72 0.27 -1.64 -0.88
N VAL A 73 -0.57 -1.02 -1.69
CA VAL A 73 -1.50 0.06 -1.27
C VAL A 73 -2.93 -0.39 -1.11
N ALA A 74 -3.27 -1.54 -1.70
CA ALA A 74 -4.57 -2.17 -1.56
C ALA A 74 -4.42 -3.69 -1.56
N GLY A 75 -5.09 -4.35 -0.61
CA GLY A 75 -5.27 -5.80 -0.55
C GLY A 75 -6.20 -6.30 -1.66
N PRO A 76 -6.60 -7.58 -1.64
CA PRO A 76 -7.44 -8.16 -2.69
C PRO A 76 -8.79 -7.46 -2.87
N HIS A 77 -8.99 -6.82 -4.01
CA HIS A 77 -10.23 -6.13 -4.35
C HIS A 77 -10.54 -6.22 -5.85
N THR A 78 -11.71 -5.73 -6.21
CA THR A 78 -12.12 -5.50 -7.60
C THR A 78 -12.50 -4.02 -7.74
N THR A 79 -12.52 -3.51 -8.96
CA THR A 79 -12.94 -2.13 -9.25
C THR A 79 -14.20 -2.10 -10.11
N ALA A 80 -14.73 -0.90 -10.36
CA ALA A 80 -15.86 -0.74 -11.28
C ALA A 80 -15.51 -1.22 -12.71
N THR A 81 -14.28 -0.95 -13.15
CA THR A 81 -13.78 -1.22 -14.50
C THR A 81 -13.04 -2.55 -14.63
N ASP A 82 -12.48 -3.08 -13.55
CA ASP A 82 -11.77 -4.36 -13.53
C ASP A 82 -12.40 -5.31 -12.51
N LYS A 83 -13.07 -6.34 -13.02
CA LYS A 83 -13.78 -7.35 -12.22
C LYS A 83 -12.88 -8.50 -11.77
N ASN A 84 -11.63 -8.54 -12.22
CA ASN A 84 -10.69 -9.55 -11.76
C ASN A 84 -10.13 -9.15 -10.40
N MET A 85 -10.06 -10.11 -9.47
CA MET A 85 -9.53 -9.86 -8.14
C MET A 85 -8.02 -9.60 -8.21
N HIS A 86 -7.57 -8.50 -7.60
CA HIS A 86 -6.17 -8.11 -7.63
C HIS A 86 -5.74 -7.33 -6.39
N LEU A 87 -4.43 -7.29 -6.16
CA LEU A 87 -3.78 -6.35 -5.27
C LEU A 87 -3.27 -5.15 -6.07
N THR A 88 -3.26 -3.96 -5.47
CA THR A 88 -2.62 -2.78 -6.08
C THR A 88 -1.29 -2.52 -5.40
N VAL A 89 -0.24 -2.43 -6.22
CA VAL A 89 1.12 -2.15 -5.80
C VAL A 89 1.61 -0.90 -6.50
N ARG A 90 2.15 0.06 -5.75
CA ARG A 90 2.80 1.25 -6.30
C ARG A 90 4.30 1.04 -6.33
N LEU A 91 4.90 1.35 -7.46
CA LEU A 91 6.34 1.26 -7.67
C LEU A 91 6.95 2.65 -7.61
N TYR A 92 8.00 2.77 -6.82
CA TYR A 92 8.69 4.03 -6.56
C TYR A 92 10.10 3.98 -7.07
N LYS A 93 10.56 5.08 -7.66
CA LYS A 93 11.95 5.30 -8.04
C LYS A 93 12.32 6.73 -7.68
N ASN A 94 13.44 6.92 -6.98
CA ASN A 94 13.85 8.24 -6.49
C ASN A 94 12.75 8.95 -5.67
N ASN A 95 12.05 8.22 -4.80
CA ASN A 95 10.90 8.67 -4.00
C ASN A 95 9.69 9.17 -4.81
N LYS A 96 9.66 8.93 -6.13
CA LYS A 96 8.53 9.26 -6.99
C LYS A 96 7.78 8.00 -7.37
N HIS A 97 6.46 8.05 -7.25
CA HIS A 97 5.59 7.02 -7.79
C HIS A 97 5.71 7.05 -9.32
N GLU A 98 6.15 5.95 -9.91
CA GLU A 98 6.44 5.84 -11.35
C GLU A 98 5.42 4.94 -12.06
N LYS A 99 5.00 3.86 -11.39
CA LYS A 99 4.08 2.86 -11.94
C LYS A 99 3.12 2.34 -10.89
N SER A 100 1.92 2.00 -11.31
CA SER A 100 0.99 1.18 -10.54
C SER A 100 0.86 -0.19 -11.18
N CYS A 101 0.93 -1.24 -10.37
CA CYS A 101 0.74 -2.61 -10.78
C CYS A 101 -0.54 -3.19 -10.17
N HIS A 102 -1.32 -3.85 -11.00
CA HIS A 102 -2.42 -4.73 -10.62
C HIS A 102 -1.88 -6.17 -10.64
N VAL A 103 -1.73 -6.76 -9.46
CA VAL A 103 -1.31 -8.16 -9.30
C VAL A 103 -2.54 -9.01 -9.12
N TYR A 104 -2.92 -9.74 -10.16
CA TYR A 104 -4.14 -10.54 -10.19
C TYR A 104 -3.97 -11.84 -9.42
N ILE A 105 -5.07 -12.25 -8.78
CA ILE A 105 -5.16 -13.50 -8.04
C ILE A 105 -6.41 -14.28 -8.42
N ASN A 106 -6.35 -15.60 -8.24
CA ASN A 106 -7.53 -16.46 -8.36
C ASN A 106 -8.32 -16.54 -7.04
N THR A 107 -9.41 -17.31 -7.05
CA THR A 107 -10.27 -17.55 -5.86
C THR A 107 -9.57 -18.25 -4.71
N LYS A 108 -8.42 -18.90 -4.96
CA LYS A 108 -7.55 -19.51 -3.93
C LYS A 108 -6.46 -18.56 -3.44
N GLN A 109 -6.55 -17.27 -3.78
CA GLN A 109 -5.59 -16.23 -3.44
C GLN A 109 -4.18 -16.48 -4.00
N GLN A 110 -4.07 -17.18 -5.13
CA GLN A 110 -2.80 -17.46 -5.79
C GLN A 110 -2.58 -16.51 -6.95
N TYR A 111 -1.34 -16.11 -7.19
CA TYR A 111 -0.92 -15.29 -8.33
C TYR A 111 -1.41 -15.89 -9.65
N THR A 112 -1.93 -15.04 -10.54
CA THR A 112 -2.31 -15.43 -11.90
C THR A 112 -1.55 -14.62 -12.95
N SER A 113 -1.57 -13.29 -12.83
CA SER A 113 -0.90 -12.39 -13.77
C SER A 113 -0.59 -11.06 -13.10
N CYS A 114 0.17 -10.22 -13.81
CA CYS A 114 0.51 -8.87 -13.37
C CYS A 114 0.39 -7.92 -14.55
N ASN A 115 -0.26 -6.77 -14.35
CA ASN A 115 -0.25 -5.67 -15.29
C ASN A 115 0.30 -4.42 -14.60
N CYS A 116 1.28 -3.76 -15.19
CA CYS A 116 1.93 -2.57 -14.61
C CYS A 116 1.87 -1.42 -15.60
N GLU A 117 1.27 -0.31 -15.17
CA GLU A 117 1.03 0.87 -15.99
C GLU A 117 1.77 2.06 -15.42
N TYR A 118 2.29 2.93 -16.29
CA TYR A 118 2.92 4.17 -15.87
C TYR A 118 1.88 5.10 -15.28
N THR A 119 2.26 5.81 -14.22
CA THR A 119 1.44 6.89 -13.70
C THR A 119 1.59 8.08 -14.64
N SER A 120 0.48 8.54 -15.21
CA SER A 120 0.43 9.74 -16.06
C SER A 120 0.85 10.99 -15.29
#